data_AF-A0AAN8F4B5-F1
#
_entry.id   AF-A0AAN8F4B5-F1
#
_cell.length_a   1.000
_cell.length_b   1.000
_cell.length_c   1.000
_cell.angle_alpha   90.00
_cell.angle_beta   90.00
_cell.angle_gamma   90.00
#
_symmetry.space_group_name_H-M   'P 1'
#
loop_
_entity.id
_entity.type
_entity.pdbx_description
1 polymer ?
#
loop_
_entity_poly.entity_id
_entity_poly.type
_entity_poly.pdbx_seq_one_letter_code
_entity_poly.pdbx_strand_id
1 'polypeptide(L)'
;MRLIIFFGLATQFTTAQIPPAIGPEKYSSQGYCTTPQTVHDCYVTYLEKYGIHSGPYYLPGFDRLDLQLKNMPLTNICRDFDDLMVCLRLVSFDCISIPVFERFTQWYGKVNEEAVAYVQNHAFFEYACGIGKAEFLANHDCLSRAFTTQSLTQRINQCLPTDADMCTRAMSAVECVKGSLSVLCSPSAGSAACAAATNIAQRAQEVSPMCIQEMNLRCSTPSVWRWVALIVTLFFTFLL
;
A
#
# COMPACT_ATOMS: atom_id res chain seq x y z
N MET A 1 -62.08 -30.09 10.14
CA MET A 1 -62.66 -29.16 11.12
C MET A 1 -61.85 -27.86 11.06
N ARG A 2 -62.44 -26.77 10.50
CA ARG A 2 -61.93 -25.37 10.34
C ARG A 2 -60.64 -25.23 9.50
N LEU A 3 -60.57 -24.71 8.27
CA LEU A 3 -61.25 -23.65 7.51
C LEU A 3 -61.15 -22.26 8.16
N ILE A 4 -60.11 -21.50 7.79
CA ILE A 4 -60.11 -20.03 7.78
C ILE A 4 -59.29 -19.55 6.56
N ILE A 5 -60.01 -18.98 5.59
CA ILE A 5 -59.51 -18.07 4.55
C ILE A 5 -59.51 -16.67 5.16
N PHE A 6 -58.46 -15.85 4.99
CA PHE A 6 -58.61 -14.38 5.03
C PHE A 6 -57.61 -13.66 4.10
N PHE A 7 -58.19 -13.00 3.10
CA PHE A 7 -57.94 -11.64 2.61
C PHE A 7 -56.51 -11.13 2.38
N GLY A 8 -56.29 -10.67 1.14
CA GLY A 8 -55.18 -9.80 0.79
C GLY A 8 -55.23 -8.46 1.51
N LEU A 9 -54.05 -7.96 1.84
CA LEU A 9 -53.79 -6.54 2.10
C LEU A 9 -52.60 -6.14 1.22
N ALA A 10 -52.87 -5.26 0.26
CA ALA A 10 -51.83 -4.52 -0.44
C ALA A 10 -51.23 -3.52 0.55
N THR A 11 -50.01 -3.78 1.03
CA THR A 11 -49.23 -2.79 1.77
C THR A 11 -48.45 -1.93 0.80
N GLN A 12 -48.89 -0.68 0.69
CA GLN A 12 -48.16 0.40 0.05
C GLN A 12 -46.78 0.52 0.72
N PHE A 13 -45.71 0.35 -0.05
CA PHE A 13 -44.37 0.76 0.37
C PHE A 13 -44.30 2.28 0.32
N THR A 14 -44.56 2.93 1.45
CA THR A 14 -44.11 4.30 1.68
C THR A 14 -42.59 4.30 1.69
N THR A 15 -42.00 4.97 0.70
CA THR A 15 -40.56 5.29 0.66
C THR A 15 -40.22 6.17 1.86
N ALA A 16 -39.78 5.56 2.96
CA ALA A 16 -39.13 6.29 4.04
C ALA A 16 -37.83 6.87 3.48
N GLN A 17 -37.84 8.17 3.20
CA GLN A 17 -36.62 8.91 2.86
C GLN A 17 -35.70 8.88 4.09
N ILE A 18 -34.59 8.15 3.97
CA ILE A 18 -33.52 8.13 4.97
C ILE A 18 -32.90 9.55 4.98
N PRO A 19 -32.82 10.24 6.13
CA PRO A 19 -32.16 11.54 6.19
C PRO A 19 -30.67 11.37 5.85
N PRO A 20 -30.04 12.33 5.15
CA PRO A 20 -28.62 12.23 4.84
C PRO A 20 -27.81 12.15 6.14
N ALA A 21 -26.99 11.10 6.26
CA ALA A 21 -26.10 10.93 7.39
C ALA A 21 -25.03 12.03 7.38
N ILE A 22 -24.93 12.75 8.49
CA ILE A 22 -23.87 13.72 8.75
C ILE A 22 -22.57 12.92 8.89
N GLY A 23 -21.69 13.03 7.91
CA GLY A 23 -20.34 12.46 7.98
C GLY A 23 -19.53 13.10 9.12
N PRO A 24 -18.50 12.42 9.64
CA PRO A 24 -17.66 12.97 10.70
C PRO A 24 -17.03 14.32 10.31
N GLU A 25 -16.93 15.21 11.28
CA GLU A 25 -16.36 16.55 11.13
C GLU A 25 -14.88 16.51 10.73
N LYS A 26 -14.57 17.19 9.62
CA LYS A 26 -13.27 17.75 9.19
C LYS A 26 -12.00 16.96 9.57
N TYR A 27 -11.48 16.20 8.60
CA TYR A 27 -10.04 15.92 8.53
C TYR A 27 -9.24 17.21 8.30
N SER A 28 -8.10 17.32 8.98
CA SER A 28 -7.26 18.52 9.06
C SER A 28 -6.84 19.06 7.69
N SER A 29 -7.01 20.37 7.52
CA SER A 29 -6.69 21.17 6.34
C SER A 29 -5.19 21.40 6.11
N GLN A 30 -4.42 20.37 5.79
CA GLN A 30 -3.06 20.55 5.27
C GLN A 30 -2.86 19.68 4.01
N GLY A 31 -2.64 20.33 2.86
CA GLY A 31 -2.37 19.68 1.58
C GLY A 31 -3.62 19.29 0.77
N TYR A 32 -4.54 20.22 0.47
CA TYR A 32 -5.65 19.89 -0.44
C TYR A 32 -5.11 19.60 -1.84
N CYS A 33 -5.31 18.37 -2.30
CA CYS A 33 -5.13 18.02 -3.70
C CYS A 33 -5.96 18.95 -4.60
N THR A 34 -5.30 19.70 -5.47
CA THR A 34 -5.96 20.65 -6.39
C THR A 34 -6.52 19.95 -7.63
N THR A 35 -6.05 18.75 -7.95
CA THR A 35 -6.42 17.98 -9.15
C THR A 35 -6.81 16.52 -8.82
N PRO A 36 -7.81 16.28 -7.95
CA PRO A 36 -8.20 14.93 -7.57
C PRO A 36 -8.75 14.13 -8.76
N GLN A 37 -9.41 14.80 -9.72
CA GLN A 37 -9.91 14.14 -10.93
C GLN A 37 -8.77 13.61 -11.81
N THR A 38 -7.64 14.32 -11.89
CA THR A 38 -6.47 13.83 -12.61
C THR A 38 -5.92 12.54 -12.00
N VAL A 39 -5.95 12.40 -10.67
CA VAL A 39 -5.60 11.13 -10.01
C VAL A 39 -6.53 10.02 -10.48
N HIS A 40 -7.85 10.24 -10.42
CA HIS A 40 -8.82 9.27 -10.90
C HIS A 40 -8.56 8.87 -12.35
N ASP A 41 -8.45 9.83 -13.26
CA ASP A 41 -8.33 9.56 -14.70
C ASP A 41 -7.04 8.77 -15.00
N CYS A 42 -5.93 9.11 -14.35
CA CYS A 42 -4.68 8.34 -14.46
C CYS A 42 -4.84 6.89 -13.98
N TYR A 43 -5.54 6.69 -12.86
CA TYR A 43 -5.81 5.35 -12.35
C TYR A 43 -6.77 4.56 -13.25
N VAL A 44 -7.78 5.20 -13.85
CA VAL A 44 -8.67 4.55 -14.82
C VAL A 44 -7.86 4.05 -16.02
N THR A 45 -7.02 4.89 -16.61
CA THR A 45 -6.14 4.47 -17.72
C THR A 45 -5.20 3.34 -17.33
N TYR A 46 -4.65 3.36 -16.11
CA TYR A 46 -3.83 2.28 -15.59
C TYR A 46 -4.62 0.97 -15.44
N LEU A 47 -5.83 1.03 -14.89
CA LEU A 47 -6.72 -0.12 -14.67
C LEU A 47 -7.20 -0.76 -15.99
N GLU A 48 -7.43 0.05 -17.03
CA GLU A 48 -7.83 -0.43 -18.36
C GLU A 48 -6.80 -1.39 -18.97
N LYS A 49 -5.51 -1.23 -18.67
CA LYS A 49 -4.45 -2.16 -19.11
C LYS A 49 -4.62 -3.58 -18.58
N TYR A 50 -5.32 -3.72 -17.45
CA TYR A 50 -5.65 -4.99 -16.82
C TYR A 50 -7.07 -5.47 -17.15
N GLY A 51 -7.76 -4.82 -18.09
CA GLY A 51 -9.15 -5.11 -18.43
C GLY A 51 -10.14 -4.74 -17.32
N ILE A 52 -9.74 -3.88 -16.39
CA ILE A 52 -10.59 -3.44 -15.28
C ILE A 52 -11.19 -2.09 -15.66
N HIS A 53 -12.48 -2.10 -15.95
CA HIS A 53 -13.21 -0.90 -16.34
C HIS A 53 -13.76 -0.17 -15.13
N SER A 54 -13.62 1.16 -15.16
CA SER A 54 -14.23 2.06 -14.18
C SER A 54 -15.12 3.09 -14.85
N GLY A 55 -16.07 3.63 -14.08
CA GLY A 55 -16.89 4.76 -14.53
C GLY A 55 -16.19 6.11 -14.34
N PRO A 56 -16.85 7.21 -14.71
CA PRO A 56 -16.25 8.55 -14.68
C PRO A 56 -16.00 9.12 -13.27
N TYR A 57 -16.58 8.51 -12.23
CA TYR A 57 -16.59 9.07 -10.86
C TYR A 57 -16.34 8.04 -9.76
N TYR A 58 -15.84 6.85 -10.12
CA TYR A 58 -15.52 5.82 -9.13
C TYR A 58 -14.28 5.07 -9.57
N LEU A 59 -13.59 4.45 -8.63
CA LEU A 59 -12.58 3.43 -8.89
C LEU A 59 -13.16 2.07 -8.53
N PRO A 60 -12.81 0.99 -9.26
CA PRO A 60 -13.31 -0.35 -8.98
C PRO A 60 -12.76 -0.86 -7.64
N GLY A 61 -13.38 -1.92 -7.09
CA GLY A 61 -12.83 -2.65 -5.94
C GLY A 61 -11.41 -3.13 -6.22
N PHE A 62 -10.54 -2.97 -5.22
CA PHE A 62 -9.10 -3.26 -5.36
C PHE A 62 -8.82 -4.76 -5.54
N ASP A 63 -9.72 -5.62 -5.08
CA ASP A 63 -9.65 -7.09 -5.22
C ASP A 63 -9.43 -7.54 -6.67
N ARG A 64 -10.04 -6.85 -7.63
CA ARG A 64 -9.87 -7.14 -9.06
C ARG A 64 -8.44 -6.85 -9.53
N LEU A 65 -7.88 -5.72 -9.10
CA LEU A 65 -6.51 -5.34 -9.44
C LEU A 65 -5.51 -6.27 -8.74
N ASP A 66 -5.71 -6.58 -7.46
CA ASP A 66 -4.89 -7.51 -6.69
C ASP A 66 -4.77 -8.87 -7.37
N LEU A 67 -5.89 -9.42 -7.89
CA LEU A 67 -5.89 -10.68 -8.62
C LEU A 67 -5.06 -10.61 -9.91
N GLN A 68 -5.14 -9.51 -10.66
CA GLN A 68 -4.36 -9.35 -11.89
C GLN A 68 -2.86 -9.22 -11.59
N LEU A 69 -2.51 -8.43 -10.58
CA LEU A 69 -1.11 -8.20 -10.19
C LEU A 69 -0.43 -9.48 -9.69
N LYS A 70 -1.13 -10.33 -8.93
CA LYS A 70 -0.59 -11.60 -8.43
C LYS A 70 -0.20 -12.59 -9.53
N ASN A 71 -0.81 -12.48 -10.70
CA ASN A 71 -0.57 -13.37 -11.85
C ASN A 71 0.41 -12.79 -12.87
N MET A 72 1.02 -11.63 -12.57
CA MET A 72 1.87 -10.90 -13.50
C MET A 72 3.31 -10.79 -13.00
N PRO A 73 4.33 -10.92 -13.88
CA PRO A 73 5.70 -10.67 -13.48
C PRO A 73 5.92 -9.20 -13.13
N LEU A 74 6.78 -8.94 -12.14
CA LEU A 74 7.06 -7.59 -11.63
C LEU A 74 7.56 -6.64 -12.74
N THR A 75 8.27 -7.15 -13.74
CA THR A 75 8.73 -6.35 -14.89
C THR A 75 7.59 -5.72 -15.69
N ASN A 76 6.51 -6.47 -15.92
CA ASN A 76 5.33 -5.96 -16.63
C ASN A 76 4.56 -4.98 -15.75
N ILE A 77 4.38 -5.31 -14.47
CA ILE A 77 3.74 -4.41 -13.50
C ILE A 77 4.49 -3.08 -13.44
N CYS A 78 5.81 -3.10 -13.33
CA CYS A 78 6.60 -1.87 -13.26
C CYS A 78 6.55 -1.05 -14.53
N ARG A 79 6.55 -1.68 -15.71
CA ARG A 79 6.36 -0.94 -16.97
C ARG A 79 5.02 -0.21 -16.98
N ASP A 80 3.95 -0.90 -16.58
CA ASP A 80 2.61 -0.33 -16.61
C ASP A 80 2.42 0.74 -15.53
N PHE A 81 3.10 0.57 -14.38
CA PHE A 81 3.16 1.54 -13.27
C PHE A 81 3.99 2.78 -13.62
N ASP A 82 5.09 2.63 -14.38
CA ASP A 82 5.89 3.77 -14.86
C ASP A 82 5.01 4.72 -15.70
N ASP A 83 4.12 4.20 -16.54
CA ASP A 83 3.15 5.01 -17.29
C ASP A 83 2.14 5.72 -16.38
N LEU A 84 1.68 5.06 -15.31
CA LEU A 84 0.85 5.70 -14.28
C LEU A 84 1.60 6.86 -13.62
N MET A 85 2.87 6.66 -13.26
CA MET A 85 3.70 7.70 -12.67
C MET A 85 3.95 8.88 -13.62
N VAL A 86 4.07 8.62 -14.93
CA VAL A 86 4.14 9.67 -15.96
C VAL A 86 2.85 10.49 -15.99
N CYS A 87 1.68 9.85 -15.93
CA CYS A 87 0.40 10.55 -15.87
C CYS A 87 0.26 11.39 -14.59
N LEU A 88 0.69 10.84 -13.45
CA LEU A 88 0.64 11.49 -12.15
C LEU A 88 1.72 12.58 -11.95
N ARG A 89 2.65 12.78 -12.88
CA ARG A 89 3.78 13.72 -12.74
C ARG A 89 3.36 15.16 -12.46
N LEU A 90 2.21 15.58 -12.97
CA LEU A 90 1.67 16.94 -12.80
C LEU A 90 0.84 17.09 -11.51
N VAL A 91 0.63 16.00 -10.79
CA VAL A 91 -0.18 15.94 -9.59
C VAL A 91 0.74 16.15 -8.37
N SER A 92 0.26 16.90 -7.37
CA SER A 92 1.00 17.07 -6.10
C SER A 92 1.21 15.74 -5.38
N PHE A 93 2.31 15.59 -4.66
CA PHE A 93 2.59 14.41 -3.83
C PHE A 93 1.43 14.08 -2.88
N ASP A 94 0.81 15.11 -2.28
CA ASP A 94 -0.29 14.99 -1.32
C ASP A 94 -1.61 14.49 -1.93
N CYS A 95 -1.71 14.45 -3.27
CA CYS A 95 -2.88 13.92 -3.95
C CYS A 95 -2.95 12.39 -3.98
N ILE A 96 -1.83 11.70 -3.75
CA ILE A 96 -1.83 10.25 -3.60
C ILE A 96 -2.00 9.95 -2.12
N SER A 97 -3.22 10.12 -1.63
CA SER A 97 -3.57 10.04 -0.22
C SER A 97 -4.94 9.43 -0.02
N ILE A 98 -5.15 8.87 1.18
CA ILE A 98 -6.42 8.20 1.56
C ILE A 98 -7.63 9.12 1.27
N PRO A 99 -7.65 10.41 1.66
CA PRO A 99 -8.80 11.28 1.44
C PRO A 99 -9.12 11.54 -0.04
N VAL A 100 -8.15 11.41 -0.95
CA VAL A 100 -8.41 11.54 -2.39
C VAL A 100 -9.01 10.26 -2.94
N PHE A 101 -8.45 9.10 -2.61
CA PHE A 101 -9.01 7.82 -3.05
C PHE A 101 -10.41 7.57 -2.47
N GLU A 102 -10.67 7.97 -1.23
CA GLU A 102 -12.01 7.87 -0.60
C GLU A 102 -13.11 8.52 -1.46
N ARG A 103 -12.82 9.63 -2.14
CA ARG A 103 -13.79 10.30 -3.04
C ARG A 103 -14.26 9.40 -4.17
N PHE A 104 -13.42 8.46 -4.61
CA PHE A 104 -13.69 7.57 -5.73
C PHE A 104 -14.08 6.15 -5.28
N THR A 105 -13.85 5.79 -4.02
CA THR A 105 -14.17 4.46 -3.47
C THR A 105 -15.32 4.47 -2.45
N GLN A 106 -15.85 5.64 -2.06
CA GLN A 106 -16.94 5.78 -1.07
C GLN A 106 -18.20 4.94 -1.35
N TRP A 107 -18.42 4.56 -2.61
CA TRP A 107 -19.60 3.82 -3.08
C TRP A 107 -19.68 2.37 -2.57
N TYR A 108 -18.58 1.81 -2.06
CA TYR A 108 -18.53 0.41 -1.62
C TYR A 108 -19.12 0.15 -0.23
N GLY A 109 -19.52 1.19 0.52
CA GLY A 109 -20.03 1.05 1.90
C GLY A 109 -18.99 0.55 2.92
N LYS A 110 -17.79 0.17 2.45
CA LYS A 110 -16.61 -0.09 3.26
C LYS A 110 -15.89 1.24 3.46
N VAL A 111 -16.03 1.80 4.66
CA VAL A 111 -15.34 3.03 5.02
C VAL A 111 -13.84 2.73 5.00
N ASN A 112 -13.13 3.38 4.07
CA ASN A 112 -11.67 3.51 3.99
C ASN A 112 -10.86 2.29 3.53
N GLU A 113 -11.39 1.05 3.55
CA GLU A 113 -10.60 -0.14 3.17
C GLU A 113 -10.06 -0.08 1.73
N GLU A 114 -10.91 0.28 0.77
CA GLU A 114 -10.53 0.34 -0.65
C GLU A 114 -9.52 1.46 -0.91
N ALA A 115 -9.73 2.64 -0.30
CA ALA A 115 -8.83 3.77 -0.42
C ALA A 115 -7.44 3.46 0.15
N VAL A 116 -7.40 2.79 1.31
CA VAL A 116 -6.15 2.31 1.93
C VAL A 116 -5.44 1.33 1.01
N ALA A 117 -6.17 0.38 0.39
CA ALA A 117 -5.57 -0.59 -0.52
C ALA A 117 -4.90 0.09 -1.74
N TYR A 118 -5.55 1.08 -2.36
CA TYR A 118 -4.97 1.86 -3.45
C TYR A 118 -3.70 2.61 -3.03
N VAL A 119 -3.71 3.30 -1.88
CA VAL A 119 -2.54 4.05 -1.38
C VAL A 119 -1.38 3.12 -1.05
N GLN A 120 -1.65 2.02 -0.35
CA GLN A 120 -0.62 1.05 0.02
C GLN A 120 -0.01 0.39 -1.22
N ASN A 121 -0.83 0.04 -2.21
CA ASN A 121 -0.35 -0.55 -3.45
C ASN A 121 0.48 0.44 -4.28
N HIS A 122 0.04 1.71 -4.36
CA HIS A 122 0.82 2.78 -4.97
C HIS A 122 2.19 2.89 -4.30
N ALA A 123 2.21 3.02 -2.98
CA ALA A 123 3.44 3.18 -2.22
C ALA A 123 4.37 1.97 -2.37
N PHE A 124 3.82 0.76 -2.40
CA PHE A 124 4.59 -0.45 -2.63
C PHE A 124 5.28 -0.44 -4.00
N PHE A 125 4.54 -0.17 -5.08
CA PHE A 125 5.11 -0.18 -6.43
C PHE A 125 5.97 1.04 -6.73
N GLU A 126 5.69 2.19 -6.14
CA GLU A 126 6.59 3.35 -6.20
C GLU A 126 8.00 2.97 -5.72
N TYR A 127 8.10 2.20 -4.63
CA TYR A 127 9.39 1.69 -4.16
C TYR A 127 9.91 0.54 -5.03
N ALA A 128 9.09 -0.51 -5.24
CA ALA A 128 9.51 -1.75 -5.88
C ALA A 128 9.81 -1.60 -7.38
N CYS A 129 9.26 -0.59 -8.03
CA CYS A 129 9.53 -0.25 -9.44
C CYS A 129 10.47 0.94 -9.60
N GLY A 130 10.66 1.75 -8.55
CA GLY A 130 11.63 2.82 -8.48
C GLY A 130 12.96 2.35 -7.88
N ILE A 131 13.34 2.96 -6.75
CA ILE A 131 14.65 2.78 -6.13
C ILE A 131 14.95 1.35 -5.68
N GLY A 132 13.92 0.55 -5.35
CA GLY A 132 14.07 -0.84 -4.90
C GLY A 132 14.02 -1.88 -6.01
N LYS A 133 13.92 -1.47 -7.28
CA LYS A 133 13.70 -2.38 -8.42
C LYS A 133 14.78 -3.44 -8.53
N ALA A 134 16.05 -3.06 -8.37
CA ALA A 134 17.16 -3.99 -8.49
C ALA A 134 17.06 -5.11 -7.43
N GLU A 135 16.80 -4.74 -6.18
CA GLU A 135 16.69 -5.67 -5.06
C GLU A 135 15.47 -6.59 -5.18
N PHE A 136 14.33 -6.06 -5.63
CA PHE A 136 13.12 -6.84 -5.83
C PHE A 136 13.26 -7.82 -7.00
N LEU A 137 13.92 -7.43 -8.10
CA LEU A 137 14.22 -8.34 -9.20
C LEU A 137 15.23 -9.41 -8.79
N ALA A 138 16.27 -9.06 -8.03
CA ALA A 138 17.26 -10.01 -7.53
C ALA A 138 16.67 -11.06 -6.57
N ASN A 139 15.56 -10.75 -5.89
CA ASN A 139 14.87 -11.63 -4.95
C ASN A 139 13.47 -12.05 -5.44
N HIS A 140 13.16 -11.89 -6.73
CA HIS A 140 11.81 -12.00 -7.27
C HIS A 140 11.13 -13.32 -6.93
N ASP A 141 11.78 -14.45 -7.20
CA ASP A 141 11.18 -15.77 -7.01
C ASP A 141 10.76 -16.02 -5.55
N CYS A 142 11.57 -15.57 -4.58
CA CYS A 142 11.25 -15.77 -3.19
C CYS A 142 10.21 -14.76 -2.69
N LEU A 143 10.39 -13.48 -2.99
CA LEU A 143 9.47 -12.42 -2.56
C LEU A 143 8.07 -12.63 -3.16
N SER A 144 7.99 -13.01 -4.43
CA SER A 144 6.71 -13.34 -5.10
C SER A 144 5.97 -14.46 -4.38
N ARG A 145 6.65 -15.58 -4.08
CA ARG A 145 6.05 -16.67 -3.29
C ARG A 145 5.65 -16.22 -1.88
N ALA A 146 6.52 -15.47 -1.21
CA ALA A 146 6.27 -14.99 0.14
C ALA A 146 5.05 -14.06 0.21
N PHE A 147 4.87 -13.18 -0.79
CA PHE A 147 3.73 -12.26 -0.86
C PHE A 147 2.44 -12.90 -1.33
N THR A 148 2.51 -13.97 -2.14
CA THR A 148 1.34 -14.79 -2.48
C THR A 148 0.79 -15.52 -1.25
N THR A 149 1.65 -16.00 -0.35
CA THR A 149 1.20 -16.59 0.92
C THR A 149 0.70 -15.54 1.90
N GLN A 150 1.41 -14.42 2.01
CA GLN A 150 1.06 -13.35 2.93
C GLN A 150 1.60 -12.02 2.41
N SER A 151 0.70 -11.09 2.10
CA SER A 151 1.07 -9.80 1.51
C SER A 151 1.93 -8.97 2.47
N LEU A 152 2.66 -7.99 1.92
CA LEU A 152 3.46 -7.08 2.74
C LEU A 152 2.61 -6.37 3.80
N THR A 153 1.42 -5.86 3.43
CA THR A 153 0.48 -5.24 4.36
C THR A 153 0.07 -6.20 5.48
N GLN A 154 -0.27 -7.44 5.15
CA GLN A 154 -0.63 -8.44 6.17
C GLN A 154 0.54 -8.73 7.12
N ARG A 155 1.78 -8.74 6.63
CA ARG A 155 2.98 -8.89 7.46
C ARG A 155 3.18 -7.69 8.37
N ILE A 156 3.05 -6.47 7.84
CA ILE A 156 3.12 -5.22 8.62
C ILE A 156 2.11 -5.27 9.77
N ASN A 157 0.85 -5.60 9.48
CA ASN A 157 -0.21 -5.65 10.48
C ASN A 157 0.04 -6.68 11.59
N GLN A 158 0.64 -7.84 11.25
CA GLN A 158 1.03 -8.83 12.25
C GLN A 158 2.23 -8.39 13.10
N CYS A 159 3.06 -7.50 12.56
CA CYS A 159 4.23 -6.96 13.23
C CYS A 159 3.95 -5.70 14.07
N LEU A 160 2.71 -5.17 14.08
CA LEU A 160 2.35 -3.97 14.83
C LEU A 160 2.14 -4.30 16.32
N PRO A 161 2.95 -3.75 17.25
CA PRO A 161 2.68 -3.88 18.67
C PRO A 161 1.44 -3.06 19.07
N THR A 162 0.75 -3.50 20.14
CA THR A 162 -0.49 -2.90 20.65
C THR A 162 -0.26 -1.67 21.52
N ASP A 163 0.88 -1.59 22.23
CA ASP A 163 1.06 -0.66 23.37
C ASP A 163 2.25 0.30 23.22
N ALA A 164 2.40 0.93 22.04
CA ALA A 164 3.47 1.89 21.79
C ALA A 164 2.97 3.13 21.01
N ASP A 165 3.75 4.21 21.03
CA ASP A 165 3.47 5.38 20.19
C ASP A 165 3.63 5.02 18.69
N MET A 166 3.02 5.81 17.79
CA MET A 166 2.98 5.50 16.35
C MET A 166 4.37 5.33 15.73
N CYS A 167 5.38 6.09 16.18
CA CYS A 167 6.72 5.96 15.65
C CYS A 167 7.37 4.65 16.10
N THR A 168 7.29 4.34 17.39
CA THR A 168 7.82 3.06 17.92
C THR A 168 7.11 1.85 17.30
N ARG A 169 5.79 1.94 17.08
CA ARG A 169 5.01 0.90 16.39
C ARG A 169 5.49 0.71 14.94
N ALA A 170 5.65 1.80 14.20
CA ALA A 170 6.11 1.76 12.81
C ALA A 170 7.54 1.20 12.69
N MET A 171 8.48 1.64 13.54
CA MET A 171 9.84 1.12 13.59
C MET A 171 9.88 -0.39 13.89
N SER A 172 9.13 -0.82 14.92
CA SER A 172 9.04 -2.24 15.28
C SER A 172 8.46 -3.07 14.14
N ALA A 173 7.45 -2.54 13.44
CA ALA A 173 6.82 -3.23 12.33
C ALA A 173 7.78 -3.47 11.17
N VAL A 174 8.55 -2.44 10.76
CA VAL A 174 9.50 -2.59 9.64
C VAL A 174 10.69 -3.47 9.99
N GLU A 175 11.16 -3.46 11.24
CA GLU A 175 12.21 -4.38 11.69
C GLU A 175 11.74 -5.83 11.74
N CYS A 176 10.51 -6.07 12.21
CA CYS A 176 9.90 -7.39 12.19
C CYS A 176 9.73 -7.91 10.75
N VAL A 177 9.26 -7.06 9.82
CA VAL A 177 9.20 -7.40 8.39
C VAL A 177 10.58 -7.72 7.83
N LYS A 178 11.59 -6.90 8.16
CA LYS A 178 12.98 -7.14 7.77
C LYS A 178 13.47 -8.49 8.23
N GLY A 179 13.29 -8.81 9.51
CA GLY A 179 13.72 -10.08 10.10
C GLY A 179 13.02 -11.27 9.45
N SER A 180 11.69 -11.20 9.32
CA SER A 180 10.87 -12.27 8.73
C SER A 180 11.34 -12.63 7.31
N LEU A 181 11.50 -11.63 6.44
CA LEU A 181 11.88 -11.86 5.04
C LEU A 181 13.40 -12.06 4.86
N SER A 182 14.22 -11.62 5.82
CA SER A 182 15.64 -11.98 5.85
C SER A 182 15.85 -13.48 6.09
N VAL A 183 15.05 -14.07 6.99
CA VAL A 183 15.10 -15.50 7.31
C VAL A 183 14.43 -16.32 6.21
N LEU A 184 13.28 -15.86 5.70
CA LEU A 184 12.52 -16.62 4.69
C LEU A 184 13.17 -16.59 3.30
N CYS A 185 13.80 -15.47 2.93
CA CYS A 185 14.35 -15.28 1.60
C CYS A 185 15.85 -15.00 1.63
N SER A 186 16.23 -13.76 1.97
CA SER A 186 17.63 -13.34 2.05
C SER A 186 17.74 -12.02 2.81
N PRO A 187 18.91 -11.67 3.39
CA PRO A 187 19.09 -10.37 4.03
C PRO A 187 18.78 -9.17 3.12
N SER A 188 19.03 -9.30 1.82
CA SER A 188 18.70 -8.27 0.83
C SER A 188 17.19 -8.18 0.58
N ALA A 189 16.48 -9.31 0.52
CA ALA A 189 15.02 -9.35 0.41
C ALA A 189 14.34 -8.71 1.62
N GLY A 190 14.82 -9.02 2.83
CA GLY A 190 14.31 -8.42 4.07
C GLY A 190 14.52 -6.91 4.10
N SER A 191 15.68 -6.43 3.68
CA SER A 191 15.97 -5.00 3.61
C SER A 191 15.11 -4.28 2.58
N ALA A 192 14.90 -4.88 1.40
CA ALA A 192 14.03 -4.34 0.36
C ALA A 192 12.56 -4.27 0.82
N ALA A 193 12.05 -5.31 1.47
CA ALA A 193 10.68 -5.32 1.99
C ALA A 193 10.48 -4.35 3.16
N CYS A 194 11.49 -4.19 4.02
CA CYS A 194 11.51 -3.18 5.07
C CYS A 194 11.40 -1.76 4.49
N ALA A 195 12.19 -1.46 3.47
CA ALA A 195 12.17 -0.16 2.82
C ALA A 195 10.85 0.09 2.06
N ALA A 196 10.27 -0.94 1.43
CA ALA A 196 8.93 -0.86 0.85
C ALA A 196 7.86 -0.58 1.92
N ALA A 197 7.94 -1.22 3.08
CA ALA A 197 7.04 -0.95 4.22
C ALA A 197 7.23 0.47 4.78
N THR A 198 8.47 0.98 4.77
CA THR A 198 8.76 2.37 5.13
C THR A 198 8.13 3.35 4.14
N ASN A 199 8.17 3.05 2.83
CA ASN A 199 7.51 3.89 1.82
C ASN A 199 5.98 3.89 1.99
N ILE A 200 5.39 2.74 2.36
CA ILE A 200 3.96 2.66 2.73
C ILE A 200 3.66 3.58 3.91
N ALA A 201 4.46 3.54 4.98
CA ALA A 201 4.27 4.41 6.15
C ALA A 201 4.42 5.90 5.80
N GLN A 202 5.39 6.23 4.94
CA GLN A 202 5.59 7.60 4.44
C GLN A 202 4.36 8.09 3.67
N ARG A 203 3.79 7.26 2.79
CA ARG A 203 2.59 7.60 2.01
C ARG A 203 1.31 7.65 2.84
N ALA A 204 1.23 6.88 3.92
CA ALA A 204 0.12 6.95 4.86
C ALA A 204 0.09 8.27 5.66
N GLN A 205 1.23 8.97 5.77
CA GLN A 205 1.39 10.23 6.52
C GLN A 205 1.02 10.11 8.02
N GLU A 206 0.97 8.90 8.56
CA GLU A 206 0.65 8.65 9.98
C GLU A 206 1.88 8.79 10.90
N VAL A 207 3.08 8.88 10.33
CA VAL A 207 4.35 8.88 11.05
C VAL A 207 5.17 10.12 10.69
N SER A 208 5.87 10.69 11.67
CA SER A 208 6.66 11.92 11.47
C SER A 208 7.86 11.68 10.53
N PRO A 209 8.33 12.72 9.80
CA PRO A 209 9.49 12.59 8.92
C PRO A 209 10.77 12.09 9.61
N MET A 210 11.00 12.49 10.87
CA MET A 210 12.14 11.98 11.64
C MET A 210 12.05 10.47 11.88
N CYS A 211 10.83 9.96 12.10
CA CYS A 211 10.63 8.53 12.26
C CYS A 211 10.88 7.78 10.96
N ILE A 212 10.39 8.31 9.83
CA ILE A 212 10.65 7.74 8.49
C ILE A 212 12.16 7.67 8.22
N GLN A 213 12.93 8.69 8.62
CA GLN A 213 14.38 8.66 8.51
C GLN A 213 15.01 7.52 9.32
N GLU A 214 14.58 7.34 10.57
CA GLU A 214 15.06 6.25 11.43
C GLU A 214 14.67 4.86 10.89
N MET A 215 13.45 4.72 10.36
CA MET A 215 13.00 3.50 9.68
C MET A 215 13.90 3.18 8.46
N ASN A 216 14.23 4.18 7.64
CA ASN A 216 15.15 4.00 6.52
C ASN A 216 16.54 3.53 6.95
N LEU A 217 17.08 4.07 8.05
CA LEU A 217 18.36 3.61 8.62
C LEU A 217 18.28 2.13 9.02
N ARG A 218 17.20 1.73 9.69
CA ARG A 218 16.96 0.34 10.10
C ARG A 218 16.77 -0.61 8.92
N CYS A 219 16.19 -0.13 7.82
CA CYS A 219 15.98 -0.94 6.62
C CYS A 219 17.25 -1.13 5.80
N SER A 220 18.22 -0.21 5.86
CA SER A 220 19.47 -0.31 5.12
C SER A 220 20.22 -1.63 5.38
N THR A 221 20.82 -2.22 4.35
CA THR A 221 21.74 -3.35 4.53
C THR A 221 23.07 -2.82 5.05
N PRO A 222 23.68 -3.42 6.09
CA PRO A 222 25.06 -3.10 6.47
C PRO A 222 26.02 -3.77 5.48
N SER A 223 25.99 -3.33 4.22
CA SER A 223 26.95 -3.78 3.20
C SER A 223 28.31 -3.12 3.45
N VAL A 224 28.33 -1.83 3.80
CA VAL A 224 29.57 -1.06 3.98
C VAL A 224 30.37 -1.52 5.20
N TRP A 225 29.73 -1.77 6.34
CA TRP A 225 30.44 -2.19 7.56
C TRP A 225 31.09 -3.58 7.44
N ARG A 226 30.50 -4.50 6.66
CA ARG A 226 31.13 -5.79 6.38
C ARG A 226 32.38 -5.65 5.52
N TRP A 227 32.36 -4.76 4.52
CA TRP A 227 33.55 -4.47 3.71
C TRP A 227 34.61 -3.71 4.50
N VAL A 228 34.24 -2.73 5.33
CA VAL A 228 35.16 -2.03 6.22
C VAL A 228 35.79 -3.00 7.23
N ALA A 229 35.00 -3.88 7.85
CA ALA A 229 35.52 -4.88 8.77
C ALA A 229 36.46 -5.90 8.08
N LEU A 230 36.13 -6.34 6.85
CA LEU A 230 36.97 -7.22 6.04
C LEU A 230 38.28 -6.56 5.59
N ILE A 231 38.21 -5.30 5.15
CA ILE A 231 39.41 -4.53 4.75
C ILE A 231 40.31 -4.32 5.96
N VAL A 232 39.74 -3.95 7.12
CA VAL A 232 40.50 -3.75 8.35
C VAL A 232 41.15 -5.05 8.81
N THR A 233 40.42 -6.17 8.81
CA THR A 233 41.00 -7.48 9.19
C THR A 233 42.07 -7.97 8.20
N LEU A 234 41.89 -7.77 6.90
CA LEU A 234 42.93 -8.06 5.89
C LEU A 234 44.17 -7.17 6.05
N PHE A 235 44.01 -5.89 6.41
CA PHE A 235 45.13 -5.00 6.67
C PHE A 235 45.96 -5.45 7.88
N PHE A 236 45.29 -5.88 8.97
CA PHE A 236 45.97 -6.34 10.18
C PHE A 236 46.66 -7.70 10.02
N THR A 237 46.17 -8.60 9.14
CA THR A 237 46.83 -9.88 8.88
C THR A 237 48.01 -9.80 7.93
N PHE A 238 48.11 -8.75 7.11
CA PHE A 238 49.26 -8.52 6.22
C PHE A 238 50.39 -7.67 6.84
N LEU A 239 50.13 -7.02 7.99
CA LEU A 239 51.10 -6.18 8.73
C LEU A 239 51.76 -6.89 9.93
N LEU A 240 51.43 -8.17 10.15
CA LEU A 240 52.05 -9.09 11.13
C LEU A 240 52.87 -10.14 10.40
#